data_AF-A0A818SVZ3-F1
#
_entry.id   AF-A0A818SVZ3-F1
#
_cell.length_a   1.000
_cell.length_b   1.000
_cell.length_c   1.000
_cell.angle_alpha   90.00
_cell.angle_beta   90.00
_cell.angle_gamma   90.00
#
_symmetry.space_group_name_H-M   'P 1'
#
loop_
_entity.id
_entity.type
_entity.pdbx_description
1 polymer ?
#
loop_
_entity_poly.entity_id
_entity_poly.type
_entity_poly.pdbx_seq_one_letter_code
_entity_poly.pdbx_strand_id
1 'polypeptide(L)'
;MKQWKSPQSCNYDELINNIAYDNETLALIIENRTNNKNRIEFRSSSTFDPLWSTTFNAAYCFAPWKNRVCVLKHNEWLVIDHKNSHLLHVSKDGQ
;
A
#
# COMPACT_ATOMS: atom_id res chain seq x y z
N MET A 1 27.78 18.16 6.62
CA MET A 1 26.73 17.48 7.39
C MET A 1 25.74 16.85 6.41
N LYS A 2 25.41 15.57 6.52
CA LYS A 2 24.30 14.98 5.75
C LYS A 2 23.00 15.45 6.40
N GLN A 3 22.25 16.29 5.70
CA GLN A 3 20.93 16.72 6.14
C GLN A 3 19.98 15.53 5.98
N TRP A 4 19.31 15.13 7.06
CA TRP A 4 18.31 14.08 7.00
C TRP A 4 17.16 14.54 6.10
N LYS A 5 16.85 13.75 5.06
CA LYS A 5 15.69 13.98 4.19
C LYS A 5 14.67 12.90 4.52
N SER A 6 13.46 13.32 4.89
CA SER A 6 12.36 12.38 5.06
C SER A 6 12.11 11.69 3.72
N PRO A 7 12.03 10.35 3.68
CA PRO A 7 11.67 9.68 2.45
C PRO A 7 10.20 10.01 2.13
N GLN A 8 9.93 10.26 0.84
CA GLN A 8 8.59 10.68 0.40
C GLN A 8 7.70 9.44 0.25
N SER A 9 6.60 9.41 1.00
CA SER A 9 5.60 8.33 1.00
C SER A 9 4.36 8.66 0.18
N CYS A 10 3.89 9.92 0.21
CA CYS A 10 2.63 10.35 -0.37
C CYS A 10 2.76 11.69 -1.08
N ASN A 11 1.93 11.89 -2.10
CA ASN A 11 1.61 13.20 -2.66
C ASN A 11 0.63 13.96 -1.76
N TYR A 12 0.41 15.25 -2.05
CA TYR A 12 -0.43 16.13 -1.23
C TYR A 12 -1.88 15.63 -1.06
N ASP A 13 -2.42 14.94 -2.08
CA ASP A 13 -3.78 14.42 -2.12
C ASP A 13 -3.88 12.93 -1.77
N GLU A 14 -2.78 12.34 -1.31
CA GLU A 14 -2.67 10.96 -0.92
C GLU A 14 -2.64 10.80 0.61
N LEU A 15 -3.17 9.69 1.09
CA LEU A 15 -3.08 9.29 2.48
C LEU A 15 -2.77 7.81 2.62
N ILE A 16 -1.97 7.46 3.63
CA ILE A 16 -1.77 6.07 4.01
C ILE A 16 -2.97 5.63 4.85
N ASN A 17 -3.77 4.70 4.34
CA ASN A 17 -4.97 4.20 5.02
C ASN A 17 -4.72 2.87 5.77
N ASN A 18 -3.63 2.17 5.44
CA ASN A 18 -3.21 0.93 6.07
C ASN A 18 -1.69 0.71 5.94
N ILE A 19 -1.08 0.10 6.96
CA ILE A 19 0.33 -0.28 7.00
C ILE A 19 0.43 -1.68 7.61
N ALA A 20 1.23 -2.54 7.00
CA ALA A 20 1.65 -3.81 7.57
C ALA A 20 3.16 -4.00 7.40
N TYR A 21 3.78 -4.75 8.30
CA TYR A 21 5.22 -5.04 8.30
C TYR A 21 5.43 -6.55 8.33
N ASP A 22 6.32 -7.04 7.46
CA ASP A 22 6.82 -8.41 7.48
C ASP A 22 8.20 -8.48 6.84
N ASN A 23 9.10 -9.23 7.47
CA ASN A 23 10.44 -9.56 6.96
C ASN A 23 11.14 -8.40 6.21
N GLU A 24 11.34 -7.28 6.91
CA GLU A 24 11.99 -6.06 6.39
C GLU A 24 11.23 -5.30 5.28
N THR A 25 9.98 -5.67 5.03
CA THR A 25 9.11 -5.04 4.04
C THR A 25 7.93 -4.35 4.71
N LEU A 26 7.70 -3.09 4.36
CA LEU A 26 6.51 -2.32 4.71
C LEU A 26 5.53 -2.34 3.54
N ALA A 27 4.35 -2.89 3.77
CA ALA A 27 3.22 -2.80 2.85
C ALA A 27 2.36 -1.60 3.21
N LEU A 28 2.14 -0.71 2.26
CA LEU A 28 1.36 0.52 2.40
C LEU A 28 0.18 0.46 1.45
N ILE A 29 -1.01 0.78 1.93
CA ILE A 29 -2.13 1.14 1.07
C ILE A 29 -2.30 2.65 1.12
N ILE A 30 -2.17 3.27 -0.04
CA ILE A 30 -2.20 4.71 -0.25
C ILE A 30 -3.44 5.04 -1.07
N GLU A 31 -4.31 5.87 -0.52
CA GLU A 31 -5.54 6.32 -1.18
C GLU A 31 -5.35 7.73 -1.71
N ASN A 32 -5.65 7.94 -2.98
CA ASN A 32 -5.76 9.27 -3.59
C ASN A 32 -7.23 9.69 -3.59
N ARG A 33 -7.55 10.75 -2.85
CA ARG A 33 -8.93 11.24 -2.71
C ARG A 33 -9.44 12.03 -3.90
N THR A 34 -8.54 12.52 -4.76
CA THR A 34 -8.91 13.37 -5.90
C THR A 34 -9.31 12.55 -7.11
N ASN A 35 -8.58 11.47 -7.40
CA ASN A 35 -8.74 10.70 -8.64
C ASN A 35 -9.30 9.29 -8.44
N ASN A 36 -9.71 8.94 -7.22
CA ASN A 36 -10.25 7.63 -6.86
C ASN A 36 -9.34 6.47 -7.27
N LYS A 37 -8.03 6.63 -7.11
CA LYS A 37 -7.06 5.54 -7.28
C LYS A 37 -6.44 5.20 -5.94
N ASN A 38 -6.26 3.90 -5.75
CA ASN A 38 -5.47 3.38 -4.65
C ASN A 38 -4.15 2.85 -5.21
N ARG A 39 -3.07 3.04 -4.45
CA ARG A 39 -1.76 2.47 -4.69
C ARG A 39 -1.43 1.52 -3.55
N ILE A 40 -1.03 0.30 -3.88
CA ILE A 40 -0.30 -0.56 -2.93
C ILE A 40 1.19 -0.33 -3.20
N GLU A 41 1.95 -0.07 -2.15
CA GLU A 41 3.40 0.05 -2.21
C GLU A 41 4.04 -0.90 -1.20
N PHE A 42 5.00 -1.68 -1.67
CA PHE A 42 5.95 -2.37 -0.80
C PHE A 42 7.24 -1.58 -0.76
N ARG A 43 7.73 -1.30 0.44
CA ARG A 43 8.96 -0.52 0.67
C ARG A 43 9.89 -1.27 1.59
N SER A 44 11.19 -1.08 1.40
CA SER A 44 12.19 -1.52 2.37
C SER A 44 11.95 -0.83 3.71
N SER A 45 11.92 -1.56 4.82
CA SER A 45 11.75 -0.94 6.14
C SER A 45 13.00 -0.20 6.60
N SER A 46 14.17 -0.53 6.05
CA SER A 46 15.46 0.06 6.44
C SER A 46 15.79 1.33 5.66
N THR A 47 15.45 1.38 4.37
CA THR A 47 15.74 2.54 3.50
C THR A 47 14.49 3.32 3.07
N PHE A 48 13.31 2.73 3.23
CA PHE A 48 12.03 3.24 2.73
C PHE A 48 11.96 3.38 1.20
N ASP A 49 12.92 2.78 0.48
CA ASP A 49 12.92 2.72 -0.97
C ASP A 49 11.77 1.83 -1.47
N PRO A 50 11.11 2.20 -2.58
CA PRO A 50 10.06 1.38 -3.18
C PRO A 50 10.67 0.10 -3.76
N LEU A 51 10.12 -1.05 -3.32
CA LEU A 51 10.44 -2.37 -3.85
C LEU A 51 9.48 -2.75 -4.97
N TRP A 52 8.20 -2.43 -4.79
CA TRP A 52 7.14 -2.71 -5.75
C TRP A 52 5.96 -1.77 -5.54
N SER A 53 5.22 -1.49 -6.61
CA SER A 53 3.95 -0.77 -6.50
C SER A 53 2.97 -1.18 -7.59
N THR A 54 1.68 -1.17 -7.25
CA THR A 54 0.61 -1.25 -8.23
C THR A 54 -0.47 -0.25 -7.92
N THR A 55 -1.18 0.20 -8.95
CA THR A 55 -2.31 1.12 -8.83
C THR A 55 -3.57 0.44 -9.33
N PHE A 56 -4.66 0.61 -8.60
CA PHE A 56 -5.97 0.10 -8.97
C PHE A 56 -7.03 1.17 -8.75
N ASN A 57 -8.11 1.08 -9.54
CA ASN A 57 -9.23 1.99 -9.40
C ASN A 57 -9.96 1.70 -8.08
N ALA A 58 -10.14 2.71 -7.26
CA ALA A 58 -10.99 2.63 -6.08
C ALA A 58 -12.44 2.89 -6.52
N ALA A 59 -13.36 1.99 -6.21
CA ALA A 59 -14.77 2.31 -6.38
C ALA A 59 -15.17 3.49 -5.49
N TYR A 60 -16.03 4.36 -6.02
CA TYR A 60 -16.63 5.45 -5.26
C TYR A 60 -17.68 4.86 -4.32
N CYS A 61 -17.33 4.67 -3.05
CA CYS A 61 -18.28 4.18 -2.05
C CYS A 61 -18.12 4.99 -0.76
N PHE A 62 -19.21 5.60 -0.31
CA PHE A 62 -19.28 6.38 0.94
C PHE A 62 -19.25 5.49 2.20
N ALA A 63 -19.11 4.17 2.05
CA ALA A 63 -19.03 3.26 3.17
C ALA A 63 -17.68 3.42 3.91
N PRO A 64 -17.67 3.31 5.26
CA PRO A 64 -16.46 3.48 6.08
C PRO A 64 -15.45 2.31 5.96
N TRP A 65 -15.65 1.40 5.01
CA TRP A 65 -14.81 0.22 4.86
C TRP A 65 -13.49 0.57 4.21
N LYS A 66 -12.42 0.49 5.01
CA LYS A 66 -11.05 0.73 4.56
C LYS A 66 -10.47 -0.54 3.96
N ASN A 67 -9.71 -0.36 2.89
CA ASN A 67 -8.90 -1.43 2.35
C ASN A 67 -7.86 -1.89 3.38
N ARG A 68 -7.55 -3.18 3.38
CA ARG A 68 -6.63 -3.79 4.34
C ARG A 68 -5.55 -4.56 3.59
N VAL A 69 -4.33 -4.53 4.12
CA VAL A 69 -3.29 -5.45 3.70
C VAL A 69 -2.99 -6.40 4.85
N CYS A 70 -2.86 -7.68 4.54
CA CYS A 70 -2.56 -8.73 5.49
C CYS A 70 -1.33 -9.50 5.02
N VAL A 71 -0.50 -9.88 5.97
CA VAL A 71 0.64 -10.77 5.76
C VAL A 71 0.12 -12.21 5.70
N LEU A 72 0.54 -12.95 4.68
CA LEU A 72 0.38 -14.40 4.58
C LEU A 72 1.73 -15.07 4.88
N LYS A 73 1.75 -16.41 4.92
CA LYS A 73 3.01 -17.14 5.09
C LYS A 73 3.92 -16.92 3.87
N HIS A 74 5.23 -17.11 4.05
CA HIS A 74 6.24 -17.08 2.98
C HIS A 74 6.34 -15.74 2.24
N ASN A 75 6.21 -14.62 2.95
CA ASN A 75 6.33 -13.25 2.44
C ASN A 75 5.30 -12.91 1.34
N GLU A 76 4.14 -13.57 1.39
CA GLU A 76 3.01 -13.27 0.53
C GLU A 76 2.05 -12.31 1.22
N TRP A 77 1.24 -11.61 0.44
CA TRP A 77 0.34 -10.58 0.95
C TRP A 77 -1.05 -10.70 0.34
N LEU A 78 -2.06 -10.43 1.16
CA LEU A 78 -3.43 -10.32 0.70
C LEU A 78 -3.92 -8.90 0.90
N VAL A 79 -4.33 -8.26 -0.19
CA VAL A 79 -4.99 -6.96 -0.15
C VAL A 79 -6.48 -7.16 -0.34
N ILE A 80 -7.23 -6.71 0.67
CA ILE A 80 -8.68 -6.72 0.70
C ILE A 80 -9.15 -5.36 0.20
N ASP A 81 -9.59 -5.32 -1.06
CA ASP A 81 -10.21 -4.15 -1.65
C ASP A 81 -11.72 -4.20 -1.40
N HIS A 82 -12.10 -3.75 -0.21
CA HIS A 82 -13.50 -3.73 0.23
C HIS A 82 -14.40 -2.95 -0.74
N LYS A 83 -13.88 -1.88 -1.35
CA LYS A 83 -14.67 -1.00 -2.21
C LYS A 83 -15.08 -1.67 -3.51
N ASN A 84 -14.20 -2.46 -4.12
CA ASN A 84 -14.50 -3.20 -5.34
C ASN A 84 -14.92 -4.66 -5.08
N SER A 85 -15.01 -5.10 -3.82
CA SER A 85 -15.25 -6.51 -3.46
C SER A 85 -14.23 -7.47 -4.07
N HIS A 86 -12.98 -7.04 -4.17
CA HIS A 86 -11.89 -7.83 -4.76
C HIS A 86 -10.86 -8.22 -3.68
N LEU A 87 -10.23 -9.36 -3.93
CA LEU A 87 -9.04 -9.80 -3.21
C LEU A 87 -7.87 -9.80 -4.20
N LEU A 88 -6.80 -9.11 -3.85
CA LEU A 88 -5.55 -9.12 -4.61
C LEU A 88 -4.55 -9.93 -3.80
N HIS A 89 -4.11 -11.05 -4.37
CA HIS A 89 -2.97 -11.78 -3.84
C HIS A 89 -1.71 -11.17 -4.45
N VAL A 90 -0.75 -10.82 -3.60
CA VAL A 90 0.59 -10.43 -4.03
C VAL A 90 1.54 -11.51 -3.57
N SER A 91 2.06 -12.25 -4.55
CA SER A 91 3.10 -13.26 -4.31
C SER A 91 4.40 -12.60 -3.82
N LYS A 92 5.31 -13.40 -3.25
CA LYS A 92 6.64 -12.94 -2.82
C LYS A 92 7.43 -12.18 -3.91
N ASP A 93 7.15 -12.46 -5.19
CA ASP A 93 7.83 -11.89 -6.34
C ASP A 93 7.07 -10.68 -6.94
N GLY A 94 5.98 -10.25 -6.29
CA GLY A 94 5.18 -9.09 -6.72
C GLY A 94 4.25 -9.35 -7.90
N GLN A 95 3.92 -10.62 -8.20
CA GLN A 95 2.86 -11.02 -9.14
C GLN A 95 1.52 -11.13 -8.45
#